data_AF-A0A920W9L5-F1
#
_entry.id   AF-A0A920W9L5-F1
#
_cell.length_a   1.000
_cell.length_b   1.000
_cell.length_c   1.000
_cell.angle_alpha   90.00
_cell.angle_beta   90.00
_cell.angle_gamma   90.00
#
_symmetry.space_group_name_H-M   'P 1'
#
loop_
_entity.id
_entity.type
_entity.pdbx_description
1 polymer ?
#
loop_
_entity_poly.entity_id
_entity_poly.type
_entity_poly.pdbx_seq_one_letter_code
_entity_poly.pdbx_strand_id
1 'polypeptide(L)'
;MDIRAKAQGTDDDPVHTTRVTKSISAETTFSEGIEKFEQLKSDLFRLVDKVGNQLEFKNLSCKTITVKIRFSDFTTFTRQSTFSLPTRSKKELRDSL
;
A
#
# COMPACT_ATOMS: atom_id res chain seq x y z
N MET A 1 -14.25 -7.32 19.29
CA MET A 1 -15.59 -7.00 18.77
C MET A 1 -16.44 -8.24 18.94
N ASP A 2 -17.55 -8.15 19.67
CA ASP A 2 -18.43 -9.28 19.93
C ASP A 2 -19.40 -9.46 18.75
N ILE A 3 -19.31 -10.59 18.04
CA ILE A 3 -20.14 -10.89 16.87
C ILE A 3 -21.62 -11.05 17.24
N ARG A 4 -21.89 -11.44 18.49
CA ARG A 4 -23.23 -11.72 18.99
C ARG A 4 -24.05 -10.43 19.12
N ALA A 5 -23.45 -9.37 19.66
CA ALA A 5 -24.09 -8.05 19.79
C ALA A 5 -24.49 -7.49 18.42
N LYS A 6 -23.59 -7.61 17.42
CA LYS A 6 -23.87 -7.18 16.04
C LYS A 6 -25.02 -7.96 15.40
N ALA A 7 -25.09 -9.27 15.61
CA ALA A 7 -26.19 -10.10 15.14
C ALA A 7 -27.54 -9.73 15.79
N GLN A 8 -27.50 -9.07 16.95
CA GLN A 8 -28.67 -8.57 17.67
C GLN A 8 -28.96 -7.08 17.39
N GLY A 9 -28.22 -6.44 16.47
CA GLY A 9 -28.42 -5.03 16.12
C GLY A 9 -27.87 -4.03 17.14
N THR A 10 -27.03 -4.48 18.08
CA THR A 10 -26.37 -3.60 19.06
C THR A 10 -25.01 -3.17 18.54
N ASP A 11 -24.85 -1.86 18.31
CA ASP A 11 -23.57 -1.24 17.99
C ASP A 11 -23.45 0.10 18.75
N ASP A 12 -22.54 0.15 19.72
CA ASP A 12 -22.28 1.34 20.55
C ASP A 12 -21.08 2.16 20.02
N ASP A 13 -20.51 1.82 18.86
CA ASP A 13 -19.35 2.53 18.30
C ASP A 13 -19.76 3.96 17.91
N PRO A 14 -19.13 5.00 18.50
CA PRO A 14 -19.50 6.38 18.23
C PRO A 14 -19.18 6.78 16.78
N VAL A 15 -19.85 7.83 16.29
CA VAL A 15 -19.53 8.42 14.99
C VAL A 15 -18.16 9.12 15.07
N HIS A 16 -17.21 8.64 14.26
CA HIS A 16 -15.89 9.25 14.12
C HIS A 16 -15.88 10.27 12.99
N THR A 17 -15.75 11.56 13.33
CA THR A 17 -15.74 12.67 12.35
C THR A 17 -14.39 12.88 11.68
N THR A 18 -13.33 12.25 12.19
CA THR A 18 -11.97 12.37 11.67
C THR A 18 -11.35 11.00 11.44
N ARG A 19 -10.50 10.88 10.40
CA ARG A 19 -9.80 9.64 10.07
C ARG A 19 -8.34 9.94 9.74
N VAL A 20 -7.43 9.36 10.52
CA VAL A 20 -5.98 9.42 10.25
C VAL A 20 -5.64 8.45 9.13
N THR A 21 -4.83 8.90 8.16
CA THR A 21 -4.32 8.04 7.08
C THR A 21 -3.34 7.02 7.68
N LYS A 22 -3.68 5.72 7.58
CA LYS A 22 -2.84 4.62 8.09
C LYS A 22 -1.91 4.03 7.03
N SER A 23 -2.28 4.14 5.76
CA SER A 23 -1.50 3.63 4.63
C SER A 23 -1.79 4.43 3.36
N ILE A 24 -0.82 4.42 2.44
CA ILE A 24 -0.92 4.97 1.09
C ILE A 24 -0.38 3.90 0.14
N SER A 25 -1.12 3.59 -0.92
CA SER A 25 -0.75 2.56 -1.89
C SER A 25 -1.18 2.95 -3.29
N ALA A 26 -0.43 2.49 -4.29
CA ALA A 26 -0.81 2.52 -5.68
C ALA A 26 -0.66 1.10 -6.26
N GLU A 27 -1.63 0.66 -7.07
CA GLU A 27 -1.59 -0.63 -7.73
C GLU A 27 -2.06 -0.51 -9.18
N THR A 28 -1.74 -1.50 -10.00
CA THR A 28 -2.18 -1.61 -11.39
C THR A 28 -2.49 -3.07 -11.67
N THR A 29 -3.69 -3.33 -12.19
CA THR A 29 -4.06 -4.63 -12.75
C THR A 29 -3.83 -4.56 -14.25
N PHE A 30 -3.01 -5.46 -14.77
CA PHE A 30 -2.68 -5.52 -16.19
C PHE A 30 -3.74 -6.34 -16.93
N SER A 31 -4.02 -5.99 -18.18
CA SER A 31 -4.93 -6.73 -19.05
C SER A 31 -4.35 -8.07 -19.49
N GLU A 32 -3.02 -8.14 -19.62
CA GLU A 32 -2.26 -9.34 -19.97
C GLU A 32 -1.11 -9.53 -18.98
N GLY A 33 -0.60 -10.76 -18.89
CA GLY A 33 0.56 -11.06 -18.06
C GLY A 33 1.83 -10.35 -18.55
N ILE A 34 2.65 -9.87 -17.63
CA ILE A 34 3.97 -9.31 -17.94
C ILE A 34 5.01 -10.41 -17.79
N GLU A 35 5.70 -10.76 -18.88
CA GLU A 35 6.76 -11.77 -18.87
C GLU A 35 8.16 -11.16 -18.69
N LYS A 36 8.35 -9.90 -19.08
CA LYS A 36 9.64 -9.21 -19.01
C LYS A 36 9.83 -8.52 -17.67
N PHE A 37 10.88 -8.91 -16.96
CA PHE A 37 11.22 -8.35 -15.66
C PHE A 37 11.46 -6.82 -15.72
N GLU A 38 12.06 -6.33 -16.80
CA GLU A 38 12.36 -4.92 -17.01
C GLU A 38 11.09 -4.07 -17.10
N GLN A 39 10.05 -4.60 -17.77
CA GLN A 39 8.75 -3.95 -17.84
C GLN A 39 8.10 -3.89 -16.46
N LEU A 40 8.10 -5.01 -15.73
CA LEU A 40 7.57 -5.08 -14.37
C LEU A 40 8.29 -4.10 -13.42
N LYS A 41 9.62 -4.00 -13.54
CA LYS A 41 10.44 -3.08 -12.74
C LYS A 41 10.12 -1.61 -13.05
N SER A 42 9.95 -1.26 -14.33
CA SER A 42 9.55 0.08 -14.74
C SER A 42 8.18 0.46 -14.19
N ASP A 43 7.20 -0.45 -14.28
CA ASP A 43 5.87 -0.25 -13.70
C ASP A 43 5.90 -0.13 -12.19
N LEU A 44 6.71 -0.95 -11.51
CA LEU A 44 6.91 -0.86 -10.07
C LEU A 44 7.44 0.53 -9.67
N PHE A 45 8.45 1.05 -10.37
CA PHE A 45 8.99 2.38 -10.08
C PHE A 45 7.98 3.50 -10.33
N ARG A 46 7.15 3.38 -11.37
CA ARG A 46 6.03 4.29 -11.59
C ARG A 46 5.02 4.27 -10.45
N LEU A 47 4.75 3.10 -9.84
CA LEU A 47 3.89 3.00 -8.66
C LEU A 47 4.55 3.61 -7.41
N VAL A 48 5.85 3.39 -7.22
CA VAL A 48 6.62 4.04 -6.14
C VAL A 48 6.55 5.55 -6.24
N ASP A 49 6.68 6.11 -7.45
CA ASP A 49 6.58 7.56 -7.66
C ASP A 49 5.20 8.10 -7.32
N LYS A 50 4.14 7.37 -7.68
CA LYS A 50 2.77 7.74 -7.29
C LYS A 50 2.61 7.78 -5.77
N VAL A 51 3.13 6.76 -5.06
CA VAL A 51 3.08 6.72 -3.59
C VAL A 51 3.91 7.86 -3.00
N GLY A 52 5.12 8.09 -3.49
CA GLY A 52 5.99 9.18 -3.04
C GLY A 52 5.36 10.56 -3.25
N ASN A 53 4.74 10.80 -4.42
CA ASN A 53 4.01 12.03 -4.69
C ASN A 53 2.83 12.23 -3.73
N GLN A 54 2.11 11.15 -3.39
CA GLN A 54 1.00 11.22 -2.43
C GLN A 54 1.47 11.48 -1.00
N LEU A 55 2.59 10.86 -0.57
CA LEU A 55 3.22 11.14 0.72
C LEU A 55 3.63 12.62 0.82
N GLU A 56 4.27 13.13 -0.23
CA GLU A 56 4.68 14.53 -0.33
C GLU A 56 3.49 15.49 -0.26
N PHE A 57 2.47 15.27 -1.11
CA PHE A 57 1.25 16.08 -1.14
C PHE A 57 0.50 16.11 0.20
N LYS A 58 0.44 14.98 0.91
CA LYS A 58 -0.23 14.87 2.21
C LYS A 58 0.66 15.28 3.39
N ASN A 59 1.91 15.69 3.14
CA ASN A 59 2.92 15.95 4.15
C ASN A 59 3.10 14.79 5.16
N LEU A 60 3.12 13.56 4.65
CA LEU A 60 3.29 12.32 5.43
C LEU A 60 4.63 11.65 5.10
N SER A 61 5.11 10.83 6.03
CA SER A 61 6.24 9.92 5.86
C SER A 61 5.82 8.50 6.25
N CYS A 62 6.39 7.49 5.60
CA CYS A 62 6.15 6.09 5.92
C CYS A 62 7.38 5.45 6.56
N LYS A 63 7.16 4.47 7.44
CA LYS A 63 8.23 3.65 8.02
C LYS A 63 8.37 2.28 7.35
N THR A 64 7.31 1.78 6.74
CA THR A 64 7.28 0.47 6.09
C THR A 64 6.73 0.61 4.68
N ILE A 65 7.41 0.00 3.72
CA ILE A 65 6.95 -0.16 2.34
C ILE A 65 6.57 -1.63 2.11
N THR A 66 5.53 -1.86 1.33
CA THR A 66 5.06 -3.20 0.99
C THR A 66 4.90 -3.31 -0.52
N VAL A 67 5.48 -4.35 -1.11
CA VAL A 67 5.25 -4.75 -2.50
C VAL A 67 4.30 -5.93 -2.51
N LYS A 68 3.29 -5.85 -3.37
CA LYS A 68 2.29 -6.89 -3.58
C LYS A 68 2.29 -7.27 -5.06
N ILE A 69 2.51 -8.55 -5.33
CA ILE A 69 2.37 -9.15 -6.65
C ILE A 69 1.19 -10.11 -6.60
N ARG A 70 0.26 -10.00 -7.55
CA ARG A 70 -0.88 -10.90 -7.70
C ARG A 70 -0.84 -11.53 -9.09
N PHE A 71 -0.87 -12.85 -9.12
CA PHE A 71 -0.91 -13.64 -10.35
C PHE A 71 -2.34 -13.83 -10.86
N SER A 72 -2.49 -14.34 -12.08
CA SER A 72 -3.79 -14.57 -12.74
C SER A 72 -4.64 -15.64 -12.07
N ASP A 73 -4.01 -16.56 -11.32
CA ASP A 73 -4.65 -17.55 -10.45
C ASP A 73 -5.08 -16.96 -9.09
N PHE A 74 -4.95 -15.65 -8.91
CA PHE A 74 -5.18 -14.89 -7.68
C PHE A 74 -4.20 -15.16 -6.53
N THR A 75 -3.17 -15.98 -6.76
CA THR A 75 -2.08 -16.16 -5.79
C THR A 75 -1.38 -14.82 -5.56
N THR A 76 -1.20 -14.45 -4.29
CA THR A 76 -0.63 -13.15 -3.91
C THR A 76 0.66 -13.35 -3.12
N PHE A 77 1.72 -12.70 -3.57
CA PHE A 77 2.99 -12.62 -2.85
C PHE A 77 3.21 -11.21 -2.33
N THR A 78 3.59 -11.12 -1.06
CA THR A 78 3.91 -9.85 -0.41
C THR A 78 5.31 -9.87 0.18
N ARG A 79 6.01 -8.75 0.04
CA ARG A 79 7.26 -8.48 0.74
C ARG A 79 7.18 -7.08 1.34
N GLN A 80 7.82 -6.91 2.49
CA GLN A 80 7.86 -5.64 3.19
C GLN A 80 9.27 -5.31 3.63
N SER A 81 9.60 -4.03 3.61
CA SER A 81 10.84 -3.49 4.16
C SER A 81 10.48 -2.35 5.11
N THR A 82 11.16 -2.29 6.26
CA THR A 82 10.94 -1.26 7.28
C THR A 82 12.21 -0.45 7.46
N PHE A 83 12.09 0.85 7.27
CA PHE A 83 13.16 1.83 7.44
C PHE A 83 13.42 2.09 8.94
N SER A 84 14.67 2.40 9.27
CA SER A 84 15.06 2.80 10.63
C SER A 84 14.37 4.10 11.05
N LEU A 85 14.31 5.07 10.13
CA LEU A 85 13.62 6.35 10.28
C LEU A 85 12.50 6.49 9.23
N PRO A 86 11.38 7.16 9.54
CA PRO A 86 10.35 7.44 8.55
C PRO A 86 10.88 8.25 7.38
N THR A 87 10.49 7.89 6.16
CA THR A 87 10.92 8.56 4.93
C THR A 87 9.75 8.82 3.98
N ARG A 88 9.95 9.78 3.09
CA ARG A 88 9.14 10.04 1.90
C ARG A 88 10.00 10.25 0.66
N SER A 89 11.30 9.96 0.76
CA SER A 89 12.26 10.09 -0.34
C SER A 89 11.98 9.03 -1.40
N LYS A 90 11.57 9.44 -2.60
CA LYS A 90 11.33 8.54 -3.73
C LYS A 90 12.55 7.66 -4.03
N LYS A 91 13.76 8.20 -3.83
CA LYS A 91 15.02 7.46 -3.98
C LYS A 91 15.11 6.32 -2.96
N GLU A 92 14.96 6.61 -1.67
CA GLU A 92 15.03 5.58 -0.61
C GLU A 92 13.92 4.53 -0.76
N LEU A 93 12.73 4.95 -1.19
CA LEU A 93 11.63 4.02 -1.48
C LEU A 93 11.99 3.08 -2.62
N ARG A 94 12.60 3.55 -3.71
CA ARG A 94 13.04 2.72 -4.84
C ARG A 94 14.20 1.80 -4.47
N ASP A 95 15.19 2.31 -3.73
CA ASP A 95 16.40 1.57 -3.34
C ASP A 95 16.09 0.42 -2.37
N SER A 96 14.92 0.45 -1.72
CA SER A 96 14.46 -0.59 -0.81
C SER A 96 13.76 -1.80 -1.47
N LEU A 97 13.60 -1.76 -2.81
CA LEU A 97 12.86 -2.75 -3.59
C LEU A 97 13.75 -3.64 -4.46
#